data_AF-A0A952ZZG0-F1
#
_entry.id   AF-A0A952ZZG0-F1
#
_cell.length_a   1.000
_cell.length_b   1.000
_cell.length_c   1.000
_cell.angle_alpha   90.00
_cell.angle_beta   90.00
_cell.angle_gamma   90.00
#
_symmetry.space_group_name_H-M   'P 1'
#
loop_
_entity.id
_entity.type
_entity.pdbx_description
1 polymer ?
#
loop_
_entity_poly.entity_id
_entity_poly.type
_entity_poly.pdbx_seq_one_letter_code
_entity_poly.pdbx_strand_id
1 'polypeptide(L)'
;SDTGVMNTWPVQDSNGLWRINLAVIPVGPSKKAVLSMDYNMWIHESGGENDAIKGSDLWQADFNEVKDAYMNYFNKNYNGSRAPIVIGNHFSNMNDWVYWEAMKSFAEDVCGKPYVQCTTFKEFVNYLNKTGAPPIIK
;
A
#
# COMPACT_ATOMS: atom_id res chain seq x y z
N SER A 1 -11.93 -1.38 14.12
CA SER A 1 -10.76 -1.81 13.35
C SER A 1 -9.82 -0.64 13.28
N ASP A 2 -8.57 -0.80 13.73
CA ASP A 2 -7.58 0.28 13.68
C ASP A 2 -6.98 0.33 12.27
N THR A 3 -7.64 1.04 11.35
CA THR A 3 -7.04 1.35 10.05
C THR A 3 -5.92 2.37 10.23
N GLY A 4 -4.80 2.16 9.56
CA GLY A 4 -3.65 3.06 9.59
C GLY A 4 -3.95 4.38 8.88
N VAL A 5 -3.36 5.46 9.39
CA VAL A 5 -3.27 6.73 8.68
C VAL A 5 -2.02 6.69 7.82
N MET A 6 -2.17 7.03 6.54
CA MET A 6 -1.14 6.94 5.51
C MET A 6 0.23 7.50 5.92
N ASN A 7 0.27 8.55 6.74
CA ASN A 7 1.49 9.26 7.09
C ASN A 7 2.02 8.95 8.51
N THR A 8 1.51 7.92 9.18
CA THR A 8 1.82 7.68 10.60
C THR A 8 2.72 6.47 10.78
N TRP A 9 3.77 6.64 11.59
CA TRP A 9 4.65 5.55 11.98
C TRP A 9 3.94 4.56 12.91
N PRO A 10 4.32 3.27 12.91
CA PRO A 10 3.81 2.28 13.86
C PRO A 10 3.98 2.74 15.31
N VAL A 11 3.04 2.32 16.15
CA VAL A 11 3.09 2.56 17.60
C VAL A 11 3.33 1.23 18.33
N GLN A 12 4.07 1.28 19.42
CA GLN A 12 4.25 0.14 20.30
C GLN A 12 3.23 0.23 21.44
N ASP A 13 2.53 -0.87 21.71
CA ASP A 13 1.61 -0.93 22.85
C ASP A 13 2.34 -1.18 24.18
N SER A 14 1.59 -1.18 25.28
CA SER A 14 2.13 -1.38 26.63
C SER A 14 2.77 -2.75 26.86
N ASN A 15 2.51 -3.72 25.98
CA ASN A 15 3.09 -5.07 26.04
C ASN A 15 4.34 -5.19 25.15
N GLY A 16 4.78 -4.10 24.52
CA GLY A 16 5.93 -4.10 23.62
C GLY A 16 5.61 -4.58 22.20
N LEU A 17 4.33 -4.72 21.82
CA LEU A 17 3.94 -5.16 20.48
C LEU A 17 3.79 -3.98 19.54
N TRP A 18 4.48 -4.03 18.40
CA TRP A 18 4.35 -3.03 17.33
C TRP A 18 3.08 -3.25 16.53
N ARG A 19 2.27 -2.19 16.41
CA ARG A 19 1.06 -2.16 15.58
C ARG A 19 1.38 -1.57 14.21
N ILE A 20 1.48 -2.44 13.21
CA ILE A 20 1.78 -2.07 11.82
C ILE A 20 0.50 -2.25 11.00
N ASN A 21 -0.21 -1.13 10.78
CA ASN A 21 -1.52 -1.15 10.16
C ASN A 21 -1.42 -0.88 8.66
N LEU A 22 -2.33 -1.48 7.88
CA LEU A 22 -2.60 -1.06 6.51
C LEU A 22 -3.21 0.33 6.51
N ALA A 23 -2.82 1.17 5.56
CA ALA A 23 -3.30 2.53 5.46
C ALA A 23 -4.54 2.64 4.58
N VAL A 24 -5.41 3.60 4.88
CA VAL A 24 -6.44 4.04 3.93
C VAL A 24 -5.82 5.06 2.99
N ILE A 25 -5.92 4.81 1.69
CA ILE A 25 -5.33 5.62 0.62
C ILE A 25 -6.40 6.12 -0.35
N PRO A 26 -6.21 7.30 -0.96
CA PRO A 26 -7.11 7.81 -1.99
C PRO A 26 -6.91 7.07 -3.32
N VAL A 27 -8.01 6.60 -3.91
CA VAL A 27 -8.02 5.89 -5.20
C VAL A 27 -8.88 6.63 -6.22
N GLY A 28 -8.37 6.64 -7.46
CA GLY A 28 -9.02 7.23 -8.62
C GLY A 28 -9.22 8.76 -8.57
N PRO A 29 -9.85 9.32 -9.62
CA PRO A 29 -10.06 10.77 -9.73
C PRO A 29 -10.91 11.35 -8.61
N SER A 30 -11.85 10.55 -8.09
CA SER A 30 -12.73 10.96 -6.98
C SER A 30 -12.09 10.82 -5.59
N LYS A 31 -10.84 10.31 -5.51
CA LYS A 31 -10.06 10.12 -4.29
C LYS A 31 -10.83 9.34 -3.21
N LYS A 32 -11.52 8.26 -3.61
CA LYS A 32 -12.22 7.42 -2.64
C LYS A 32 -11.22 6.81 -1.65
N ALA A 33 -11.60 6.79 -0.39
CA ALA A 33 -10.81 6.20 0.69
C ALA A 33 -10.92 4.67 0.63
N VAL A 34 -9.82 4.00 0.25
CA VAL A 34 -9.75 2.54 0.12
C VAL A 34 -8.59 2.02 0.97
N LEU A 35 -8.80 0.92 1.70
CA LEU A 35 -7.70 0.28 2.44
C LEU A 35 -6.65 -0.20 1.42
N SER A 36 -5.36 -0.08 1.75
CA SER A 36 -4.23 -0.45 0.87
C SER A 36 -4.08 -1.97 0.72
N MET A 37 -5.14 -2.63 0.24
CA MET A 37 -5.26 -4.05 0.01
C MET A 37 -5.96 -4.29 -1.32
N ASP A 38 -5.45 -5.22 -2.12
CA ASP A 38 -6.01 -5.63 -3.42
C ASP A 38 -7.49 -6.01 -3.37
N TYR A 39 -7.95 -6.74 -2.34
CA TYR A 39 -9.37 -7.06 -2.17
C TYR A 39 -10.24 -5.80 -2.12
N ASN A 40 -9.76 -4.76 -1.44
CA ASN A 40 -10.50 -3.49 -1.35
C ASN A 40 -10.46 -2.71 -2.66
N MET A 41 -9.39 -2.84 -3.46
CA MET A 41 -9.34 -2.29 -4.82
C MET A 41 -10.33 -3.02 -5.73
N TRP A 42 -10.41 -4.34 -5.62
CA TRP A 42 -11.35 -5.15 -6.40
C TRP A 42 -12.81 -4.84 -6.10
N ILE A 43 -13.17 -4.72 -4.83
CA ILE A 43 -14.51 -4.23 -4.45
C ILE A 43 -14.73 -2.79 -4.93
N HIS A 44 -13.70 -1.95 -4.96
CA HIS A 44 -13.81 -0.56 -5.40
C HIS A 44 -14.09 -0.44 -6.91
N GLU A 45 -13.36 -1.19 -7.73
CA GLU A 45 -13.36 -1.07 -9.20
C GLU A 45 -14.52 -1.84 -9.83
N SER A 46 -14.72 -3.10 -9.44
CA SER A 46 -15.71 -3.99 -10.08
C SER A 46 -16.86 -4.42 -9.17
N GLY A 47 -16.87 -3.98 -7.90
CA GLY A 47 -17.87 -4.45 -6.93
C GLY A 47 -17.72 -5.92 -6.54
N GLY A 48 -16.57 -6.53 -6.81
CA GLY A 48 -16.33 -7.95 -6.55
C GLY A 48 -16.65 -8.86 -7.74
N GLU A 49 -16.70 -8.32 -8.95
CA GLU A 49 -16.84 -9.09 -10.19
C GLU A 49 -15.50 -9.22 -10.92
N ASN A 50 -15.36 -10.27 -11.74
CA ASN A 50 -14.16 -10.49 -12.56
C ASN A 50 -14.47 -10.21 -14.02
N ASP A 51 -14.57 -8.92 -14.38
CA ASP A 51 -14.98 -8.44 -15.69
C ASP A 51 -13.85 -7.79 -16.51
N ALA A 52 -12.73 -7.45 -15.87
CA ALA A 52 -11.53 -7.01 -16.56
C ALA A 52 -10.70 -8.21 -17.08
N ILE A 53 -10.26 -8.13 -18.33
CA ILE A 53 -9.49 -9.16 -19.04
C ILE A 53 -8.16 -8.54 -19.46
N LYS A 54 -7.03 -9.21 -19.21
CA LYS A 54 -5.70 -8.68 -19.50
C LYS A 54 -5.57 -8.27 -20.97
N GLY A 55 -5.15 -7.02 -21.18
CA GLY A 55 -5.04 -6.41 -22.51
C GLY A 55 -6.30 -5.67 -22.99
N SER A 56 -7.40 -5.68 -22.24
CA SER A 56 -8.54 -4.80 -22.49
C SER A 56 -8.30 -3.38 -21.95
N ASP A 57 -9.06 -2.42 -22.46
CA ASP A 57 -9.03 -1.03 -21.98
C ASP A 57 -9.42 -0.94 -20.50
N LEU A 58 -10.39 -1.75 -20.06
CA LEU A 58 -10.82 -1.80 -18.65
C LEU A 58 -9.68 -2.29 -17.75
N TRP A 59 -9.03 -3.40 -18.11
CA TRP A 59 -7.91 -3.92 -17.33
C TRP A 59 -6.76 -2.91 -17.24
N GLN A 60 -6.48 -2.20 -18.34
CA GLN A 60 -5.43 -1.18 -18.35
C GLN A 60 -5.81 0.04 -17.50
N ALA A 61 -7.10 0.41 -17.45
CA ALA A 61 -7.61 1.47 -16.59
C ALA A 61 -7.46 1.10 -15.10
N ASP A 62 -7.95 -0.07 -14.70
CA ASP A 62 -7.85 -0.62 -13.34
C ASP A 62 -6.36 -0.72 -12.91
N PHE A 63 -5.50 -1.27 -13.77
CA PHE A 63 -4.06 -1.35 -13.52
C PHE A 63 -3.45 0.03 -13.22
N ASN A 64 -3.75 1.03 -14.05
CA ASN A 64 -3.20 2.36 -13.89
C ASN A 64 -3.74 3.03 -12.63
N GLU A 65 -5.04 2.89 -12.33
CA GLU A 65 -5.65 3.47 -11.14
C GLU A 65 -5.03 2.92 -9.85
N VAL A 66 -4.87 1.60 -9.73
CA VAL A 66 -4.23 0.95 -8.59
C VAL A 66 -2.76 1.34 -8.48
N LYS A 67 -2.01 1.30 -9.59
CA LYS A 67 -0.59 1.67 -9.61
C LYS A 67 -0.40 3.13 -9.20
N ASP A 68 -1.22 4.04 -9.72
CA ASP A 68 -1.17 5.46 -9.38
C ASP A 68 -1.51 5.70 -7.91
N ALA A 69 -2.49 4.99 -7.34
CA ALA A 69 -2.81 5.06 -5.92
C ALA A 69 -1.61 4.67 -5.05
N TYR A 70 -0.91 3.58 -5.39
CA TYR A 70 0.31 3.16 -4.68
C TYR A 70 1.47 4.14 -4.86
N MET A 71 1.67 4.67 -6.07
CA MET A 71 2.70 5.67 -6.32
C MET A 71 2.43 6.98 -5.58
N ASN A 72 1.17 7.41 -5.49
CA ASN A 72 0.78 8.59 -4.71
C ASN A 72 1.00 8.39 -3.20
N TYR A 73 0.67 7.19 -2.69
CA TYR A 73 0.98 6.81 -1.31
C TYR A 73 2.50 6.88 -1.06
N PHE A 74 3.31 6.24 -1.91
CA PHE A 74 4.76 6.30 -1.83
C PHE A 74 5.30 7.73 -1.87
N ASN A 75 4.91 8.53 -2.86
CA ASN A 75 5.42 9.89 -3.04
C ASN A 75 5.12 10.79 -1.85
N LYS A 76 3.93 10.65 -1.24
CA LYS A 76 3.57 11.43 -0.05
C LYS A 76 4.41 11.05 1.17
N ASN A 77 4.68 9.77 1.38
CA ASN A 77 5.49 9.33 2.51
C ASN A 77 6.99 9.60 2.27
N TYR A 78 7.46 9.34 1.06
CA TYR A 78 8.85 9.56 0.65
C TYR A 78 9.25 11.04 0.73
N ASN A 79 8.35 11.96 0.39
CA ASN A 79 8.63 13.41 0.50
C ASN A 79 8.17 14.03 1.82
N GLY A 80 7.66 13.22 2.75
CA GLY A 80 7.02 13.67 3.98
C GLY A 80 7.51 12.92 5.21
N SER A 81 6.58 12.32 5.96
CA SER A 81 6.85 11.72 7.28
C SER A 81 7.76 10.50 7.26
N ARG A 82 8.05 9.94 6.07
CA ARG A 82 8.79 8.68 5.89
C ARG A 82 8.15 7.48 6.60
N ALA A 83 6.89 7.58 7.00
CA ALA A 83 6.13 6.45 7.54
C ALA A 83 6.15 5.26 6.55
N PRO A 84 6.16 4.02 7.04
CA PRO A 84 6.27 2.84 6.17
C PRO A 84 5.08 2.73 5.22
N ILE A 85 5.36 2.26 4.01
CA ILE A 85 4.33 1.84 3.06
C ILE A 85 4.01 0.37 3.32
N VAL A 86 2.75 0.06 3.60
CA VAL A 86 2.27 -1.32 3.79
C VAL A 86 1.12 -1.56 2.82
N ILE A 87 1.29 -2.54 1.93
CA ILE A 87 0.30 -2.94 0.92
C ILE A 87 -0.01 -4.42 1.16
N GLY A 88 -1.29 -4.74 1.38
CA GLY A 88 -1.78 -6.10 1.44
C GLY A 88 -2.08 -6.63 0.03
N ASN A 89 -1.64 -7.83 -0.27
CA ASN A 89 -1.98 -8.50 -1.52
C ASN A 89 -2.26 -9.98 -1.27
N HIS A 90 -3.26 -10.52 -1.96
CA HIS A 90 -3.56 -11.94 -2.03
C HIS A 90 -2.93 -12.53 -3.30
N PHE A 91 -2.55 -13.80 -3.23
CA PHE A 91 -2.21 -14.58 -4.42
C PHE A 91 -3.49 -15.02 -5.12
N SER A 92 -4.17 -14.08 -5.79
CA SER A 92 -5.45 -14.29 -6.45
C SER A 92 -5.46 -13.74 -7.87
N ASN A 93 -6.31 -14.29 -8.73
CA ASN A 93 -6.47 -13.88 -10.13
C ASN A 93 -7.63 -12.89 -10.34
N MET A 94 -8.00 -12.12 -9.32
CA MET A 94 -9.07 -11.13 -9.43
C MET A 94 -8.78 -10.16 -10.58
N ASN A 95 -9.77 -9.89 -11.44
CA ASN A 95 -9.64 -9.10 -12.67
C ASN A 95 -8.41 -9.47 -13.51
N ASP A 96 -8.21 -10.78 -13.73
CA ASP A 96 -7.13 -11.32 -14.55
C ASP A 96 -5.74 -10.80 -14.11
N TRP A 97 -5.46 -10.92 -12.81
CA TRP A 97 -4.20 -10.57 -12.15
C TRP A 97 -3.85 -9.07 -12.13
N VAL A 98 -4.81 -8.18 -12.43
CA VAL A 98 -4.55 -6.74 -12.51
C VAL A 98 -3.87 -6.18 -11.25
N TYR A 99 -4.36 -6.55 -10.06
CA TYR A 99 -3.87 -6.02 -8.77
C TYR A 99 -2.46 -6.51 -8.44
N TRP A 100 -2.17 -7.77 -8.77
CA TRP A 100 -0.84 -8.35 -8.60
C TRP A 100 0.18 -7.67 -9.51
N GLU A 101 -0.17 -7.46 -10.79
CA GLU A 101 0.69 -6.78 -11.75
C GLU A 101 0.91 -5.31 -11.37
N ALA A 102 -0.12 -4.62 -10.87
CA ALA A 102 0.00 -3.24 -10.40
C ALA A 102 0.93 -3.14 -9.18
N MET A 103 0.80 -4.03 -8.19
CA MET A 103 1.70 -4.08 -7.03
C MET A 103 3.14 -4.43 -7.45
N LYS A 104 3.31 -5.41 -8.33
CA LYS A 104 4.62 -5.79 -8.86
C LYS A 104 5.29 -4.61 -9.57
N SER A 105 4.57 -3.93 -10.46
CA SER A 105 5.09 -2.79 -11.21
C SER A 105 5.44 -1.62 -10.28
N PHE A 106 4.61 -1.36 -9.26
CA PHE A 106 4.94 -0.41 -8.20
C PHE A 106 6.25 -0.79 -7.48
N ALA A 107 6.41 -2.06 -7.08
CA ALA A 107 7.61 -2.53 -6.40
C ALA A 107 8.86 -2.39 -7.28
N GLU A 108 8.77 -2.73 -8.57
CA GLU A 108 9.86 -2.53 -9.55
C GLU A 108 10.28 -1.05 -9.66
N ASP A 109 9.32 -0.12 -9.59
CA ASP A 109 9.62 1.31 -9.67
C ASP A 109 10.28 1.87 -8.40
N VAL A 110 9.93 1.36 -7.21
CA VAL A 110 10.34 1.98 -5.93
C VAL A 110 11.44 1.22 -5.19
N CYS A 111 11.49 -0.11 -5.29
CA CYS A 111 12.48 -0.91 -4.57
C CYS A 111 13.88 -0.64 -5.15
N GLY A 112 14.81 -0.24 -4.28
CA GLY A 112 16.18 0.11 -4.70
C GLY A 112 16.38 1.59 -5.04
N LYS A 113 15.33 2.42 -5.00
CA LYS A 113 15.52 3.88 -4.99
C LYS A 113 16.37 4.31 -3.78
N PRO A 114 17.10 5.44 -3.86
CA PRO A 114 17.83 5.98 -2.72
C PRO A 114 16.95 6.08 -1.47
N TYR A 115 17.45 5.62 -0.32
CA TYR A 115 16.74 5.66 0.95
C TYR A 115 15.41 4.88 0.98
N VAL A 116 15.24 3.88 0.12
CA VAL A 116 14.11 2.94 0.14
C VAL A 116 14.60 1.52 0.43
N GLN A 117 13.92 0.83 1.33
CA GLN A 117 14.14 -0.58 1.62
C GLN A 117 12.81 -1.33 1.50
N CYS A 118 12.73 -2.26 0.55
CA CYS A 118 11.66 -3.25 0.49
C CYS A 118 12.13 -4.47 1.29
N THR A 119 11.50 -4.70 2.44
CA THR A 119 12.02 -5.58 3.50
C THR A 119 10.90 -6.38 4.13
N THR A 120 11.25 -7.35 4.98
CA THR A 120 10.28 -8.13 5.73
C THR A 120 9.80 -7.39 6.98
N PHE A 121 8.62 -7.75 7.49
CA PHE A 121 8.15 -7.21 8.78
C PHE A 121 9.13 -7.50 9.93
N LYS A 122 9.83 -8.64 9.91
CA LYS A 122 10.84 -8.98 10.92
C LYS A 122 11.99 -7.99 10.93
N GLU A 123 12.55 -7.68 9.77
CA GLU A 123 13.63 -6.71 9.62
C GLU A 123 13.18 -5.30 9.99
N PHE A 124 11.96 -4.93 9.59
CA PHE A 124 11.38 -3.64 9.95
C PHE A 124 11.14 -3.49 11.46
N VAL A 125 10.59 -4.51 12.14
CA VAL A 125 10.45 -4.52 13.60
C VAL A 125 11.81 -4.49 14.29
N ASN A 126 12.82 -5.20 13.77
CA ASN A 126 14.17 -5.13 14.29
C ASN A 126 14.79 -3.73 14.17
N TYR A 127 14.48 -3.02 13.09
CA TYR A 127 14.85 -1.60 12.94
C TYR A 127 14.15 -0.73 14.00
N LEU A 128 12.82 -0.84 14.12
CA LEU A 128 12.04 -0.08 15.10
C LEU A 128 12.49 -0.34 16.55
N ASN A 129 12.83 -1.58 16.90
CA ASN A 129 13.36 -1.92 18.22
C ASN A 129 14.70 -1.24 18.53
N LYS A 130 15.50 -0.92 17.50
CA LYS A 130 16.81 -0.26 17.66
C LYS A 130 16.70 1.26 17.66
N THR A 131 15.82 1.82 16.82
CA THR A 131 15.76 3.27 16.58
C THR A 131 14.56 3.95 17.21
N GLY A 132 13.55 3.19 17.61
CA GLY A 132 12.21 3.69 17.84
C GLY A 132 11.51 4.12 16.55
N ALA A 133 10.22 4.42 16.67
CA ALA A 133 9.50 5.20 15.67
C ALA A 133 9.84 6.69 15.86
N PRO A 134 10.09 7.45 14.77
CA PRO A 134 10.21 8.90 14.85
C PRO A 134 8.97 9.53 15.53
N PRO A 135 9.14 10.64 16.27
CA PRO A 135 8.00 11.38 16.81
C PRO A 135 7.03 11.74 15.69
N ILE A 136 5.73 11.62 15.97
CA ILE A 136 4.70 12.06 15.02
C ILE A 136 4.83 13.57 14.84
N ILE A 137 5.37 14.01 13.70
CA ILE A 137 5.36 15.42 13.31
C ILE A 137 3.93 15.72 12.86
N LYS A 138 3.20 16.47 13.69
CA LYS A 138 1.84 16.95 13.38
C LYS A 138 1.86 18.08 12.37
#